data_AF-A0A6V7J6K0-F1
#
_entry.id   AF-A0A6V7J6K0-F1
#
_cell.length_a   1.000
_cell.length_b   1.000
_cell.length_c   1.000
_cell.angle_alpha   90.00
_cell.angle_beta   90.00
_cell.angle_gamma   90.00
#
_symmetry.space_group_name_H-M   'P 1'
#
loop_
_entity.id
_entity.type
_entity.pdbx_description
1 polymer ?
#
loop_
_entity_poly.entity_id
_entity_poly.type
_entity_poly.pdbx_seq_one_letter_code
_entity_poly.pdbx_strand_id
1 'polypeptide(L)'
;HTHDKNHRKRDTAKCFNQREVTRKRDRETGLNNVSYKILEVINATISNSQLTILNIELACDKTITPWCECLKPSNEVKDKKPVVNNQKK
;
A
#
# COMPACT_ATOMS: atom_id res chain seq x y z
N HIS A 1 -14.44 13.32 16.49
CA HIS A 1 -13.49 12.71 15.53
C HIS A 1 -12.36 13.69 15.29
N THR A 2 -11.23 13.53 15.99
CA THR A 2 -10.07 14.44 15.93
C THR A 2 -9.14 14.00 14.80
N HIS A 3 -9.36 14.51 13.59
CA HIS A 3 -8.61 14.14 12.39
C HIS A 3 -8.63 15.28 11.36
N ASP A 4 -7.57 16.10 11.34
CA ASP A 4 -7.38 17.14 10.32
C ASP A 4 -6.87 16.53 9.01
N LYS A 5 -7.60 16.78 7.91
CA LYS A 5 -7.27 16.30 6.56
C LYS A 5 -5.93 16.82 6.02
N ASN A 6 -5.49 17.99 6.46
CA ASN A 6 -4.26 18.60 5.97
C ASN A 6 -3.05 18.02 6.70
N HIS A 7 -3.17 17.77 8.01
CA HIS A 7 -2.13 17.14 8.82
C HIS A 7 -2.07 15.61 8.62
N ARG A 8 -3.23 14.93 8.53
CA ARG A 8 -3.36 13.49 8.30
C ARG A 8 -4.17 13.26 7.01
N LYS A 9 -3.45 13.31 5.89
CA LYS A 9 -4.05 13.07 4.56
C LYS A 9 -4.47 11.61 4.44
N ARG A 10 -5.68 11.39 3.91
CA ARG A 10 -6.16 10.05 3.55
C ARG A 10 -5.49 9.61 2.25
N ASP A 11 -5.02 8.37 2.20
CA ASP A 11 -4.60 7.76 0.93
C ASP A 11 -5.85 7.32 0.15
N THR A 12 -6.30 8.19 -0.75
CA THR A 12 -7.46 7.93 -1.61
C THR A 12 -7.08 7.56 -3.03
N ALA A 13 -5.78 7.49 -3.35
CA ALA A 13 -5.31 7.18 -4.70
C ALA A 13 -5.89 5.86 -5.18
N LYS A 14 -6.19 5.77 -6.48
CA LYS A 14 -6.70 4.56 -7.13
C LYS A 14 -5.71 4.23 -8.24
N CYS A 15 -5.06 3.08 -8.14
CA CYS A 15 -4.18 2.56 -9.17
C CYS A 15 -4.66 1.17 -9.60
N PHE A 16 -4.27 0.74 -10.80
CA PHE A 16 -4.75 -0.49 -11.43
C PHE A 16 -6.29 -0.53 -11.47
N ASN A 17 -6.89 -1.71 -11.28
CA ASN A 17 -8.34 -1.93 -11.21
C ASN A 17 -8.90 -1.81 -9.78
N GLN A 18 -8.19 -1.19 -8.82
CA GLN A 18 -8.59 -1.13 -7.41
C GLN A 18 -10.05 -0.65 -7.23
N ARG A 19 -10.47 0.38 -7.99
CA ARG A 19 -11.82 0.94 -7.88
C ARG A 19 -12.91 -0.08 -8.20
N GLU A 20 -12.68 -0.94 -9.19
CA GLU A 20 -13.67 -1.93 -9.61
C GLU A 20 -13.68 -3.12 -8.66
N VAL A 21 -12.49 -3.66 -8.34
CA VAL A 21 -12.37 -4.88 -7.52
C VAL A 21 -12.86 -4.65 -6.10
N THR A 22 -12.44 -3.56 -5.44
CA THR A 22 -12.79 -3.28 -4.03
C THR A 22 -14.25 -2.89 -3.80
N ARG A 23 -15.05 -2.72 -4.86
CA ARG A 23 -16.51 -2.53 -4.77
C ARG A 23 -17.29 -3.84 -4.86
N LYS A 24 -16.64 -4.91 -5.29
CA LYS A 24 -17.22 -6.25 -5.31
C LYS A 24 -17.10 -6.85 -3.92
N ARG A 25 -18.05 -7.70 -3.53
CA ARG A 25 -17.96 -8.45 -2.27
C ARG A 25 -16.88 -9.52 -2.41
N ASP A 26 -15.84 -9.40 -1.61
CA ASP A 26 -14.83 -10.45 -1.45
C ASP A 26 -15.43 -11.63 -0.66
N ARG A 27 -15.30 -12.84 -1.20
CA ARG A 27 -15.72 -14.11 -0.57
C ARG A 27 -14.55 -15.07 -0.36
N GLU A 28 -13.35 -14.66 -0.76
CA GLU A 28 -12.17 -15.50 -0.85
C GLU A 28 -11.15 -15.15 0.24
N THR A 29 -11.01 -13.87 0.60
CA THR A 29 -10.04 -13.42 1.62
C THR A 29 -10.70 -13.01 2.94
N GLY A 30 -9.95 -13.10 4.04
CA GLY A 30 -10.44 -12.75 5.37
C GLY A 30 -9.51 -13.17 6.51
N LEU A 31 -10.10 -13.38 7.69
CA LEU A 31 -9.37 -13.69 8.93
C LEU A 31 -8.57 -15.00 8.84
N ASN A 32 -9.10 -16.00 8.15
CA ASN A 32 -8.51 -17.34 8.06
C ASN A 32 -7.30 -17.42 7.12
N ASN A 33 -7.08 -16.42 6.24
CA ASN A 33 -6.01 -16.45 5.25
C ASN A 33 -5.25 -15.12 5.10
N VAL A 34 -5.39 -14.21 6.06
CA VAL A 34 -4.53 -13.02 6.12
C VAL A 34 -3.07 -13.45 6.30
N SER A 35 -2.20 -12.98 5.42
CA SER A 35 -0.77 -13.32 5.43
C SER A 35 0.02 -12.19 6.08
N TYR A 36 0.60 -12.48 7.25
CA TYR A 36 1.37 -11.50 8.02
C TYR A 36 2.43 -12.17 8.91
N LYS A 37 3.38 -11.36 9.38
CA LYS A 37 4.35 -11.74 10.41
C LYS A 37 4.36 -10.69 11.51
N ILE A 38 4.41 -11.13 12.76
CA ILE A 38 4.71 -10.23 13.88
C ILE A 38 6.21 -10.14 13.98
N LEU A 39 6.76 -8.96 13.68
CA LEU A 39 8.20 -8.70 13.78
C LEU A 39 8.62 -8.50 15.23
N GLU A 40 7.78 -7.81 16.01
CA GLU A 40 8.09 -7.45 17.39
C GLU A 40 6.80 -7.24 18.21
N VAL A 41 6.88 -7.56 19.50
CA VAL A 41 5.84 -7.30 20.49
C VAL A 41 6.45 -6.41 21.57
N ILE A 42 5.96 -5.18 21.70
CA ILE A 42 6.49 -4.19 22.65
C ILE A 42 5.43 -3.93 23.71
N ASN A 43 5.76 -4.23 24.96
CA ASN A 43 4.94 -3.81 26.11
C ASN A 43 5.34 -2.39 26.50
N ALA A 44 4.42 -1.45 26.31
CA ALA A 44 4.61 -0.05 26.61
C ALA A 44 3.68 0.41 27.73
N THR A 45 4.05 1.48 28.41
CA THR A 45 3.20 2.12 29.42
C THR A 45 3.18 3.61 29.15
N ILE A 46 1.99 4.19 29.07
CA ILE A 46 1.81 5.64 28.95
C ILE A 46 1.11 6.12 30.21
N SER A 47 1.80 6.97 30.97
CA SER A 47 1.43 7.32 32.35
C SER A 47 1.30 6.05 33.21
N ASN A 48 0.09 5.63 33.56
CA ASN A 48 -0.16 4.42 34.37
C ASN A 48 -0.95 3.34 33.59
N SER A 49 -1.11 3.50 32.28
CA SER A 49 -1.87 2.55 31.44
C SER A 49 -0.92 1.68 30.62
N GLN A 50 -1.04 0.36 30.78
CA GLN A 50 -0.29 -0.62 30.00
C GLN A 50 -0.94 -0.85 28.63
N LEU A 51 -0.12 -1.00 27.60
CA LEU A 51 -0.54 -1.32 26.25
C LEU A 51 0.50 -2.18 25.53
N THR A 52 0.05 -2.90 24.51
CA THR A 52 0.92 -3.73 23.68
C THR A 52 0.93 -3.19 22.26
N ILE A 53 2.13 -2.92 21.74
CA ILE A 53 2.35 -2.52 20.35
C ILE A 53 2.81 -3.77 19.59
N LEU A 54 2.17 -4.03 18.45
CA LEU A 54 2.53 -5.12 17.55
C LEU A 54 3.10 -4.52 16.26
N ASN A 55 4.37 -4.79 16.00
CA ASN A 55 4.97 -4.46 14.72
C ASN A 55 4.62 -5.58 13.74
N ILE A 56 3.73 -5.30 12.80
CA ILE A 56 3.17 -6.28 11.87
C ILE A 56 3.68 -5.99 10.45
N GLU A 57 4.28 -6.99 9.82
CA GLU A 57 4.59 -7.01 8.39
C GLU A 57 3.47 -7.72 7.65
N LEU A 58 2.72 -7.00 6.81
CA LEU A 58 1.67 -7.57 5.96
C LEU A 58 2.28 -8.00 4.62
N ALA A 59 1.99 -9.23 4.19
CA ALA A 59 2.37 -9.68 2.86
C ALA A 59 1.37 -9.18 1.80
N CYS A 60 1.87 -8.88 0.61
CA CYS A 60 1.04 -8.55 -0.54
C CYS A 60 1.38 -9.46 -1.72
N ASP A 61 0.38 -10.16 -2.24
CA ASP A 61 0.45 -10.78 -3.56
C ASP A 61 0.13 -9.72 -4.63
N LYS A 62 1.16 -9.26 -5.34
CA LYS A 62 1.04 -8.23 -6.38
C LYS A 62 0.30 -8.71 -7.61
N THR A 63 0.08 -10.02 -7.78
CA THR A 63 -0.72 -10.55 -8.89
C THR A 63 -2.22 -10.43 -8.61
N ILE A 64 -2.62 -10.46 -7.33
CA ILE A 64 -4.02 -10.39 -6.89
C ILE A 64 -4.41 -8.96 -6.50
N THR A 65 -3.58 -8.30 -5.68
CA THR A 65 -3.82 -6.95 -5.17
C THR A 65 -2.67 -6.00 -5.50
N PRO A 66 -2.39 -5.71 -6.77
CA PRO A 66 -1.25 -4.88 -7.19
C PRO A 66 -1.28 -3.46 -6.61
N TRP A 67 -2.46 -2.96 -6.22
CA TRP A 67 -2.63 -1.64 -5.60
C TRP A 67 -2.10 -1.54 -4.16
N CYS A 68 -1.55 -2.61 -3.58
CA CYS A 68 -0.81 -2.52 -2.32
C CYS A 68 0.45 -1.64 -2.44
N GLU A 69 0.94 -1.44 -3.66
CA GLU A 69 2.04 -0.52 -3.97
C GLU A 69 1.68 0.29 -5.22
N CYS A 70 1.01 1.43 -5.01
CA CYS A 70 0.86 2.40 -6.09
C CYS A 70 2.21 3.09 -6.30
N LEU A 71 2.80 2.91 -7.49
CA LEU A 71 3.90 3.75 -7.92
C LEU A 71 3.43 5.20 -7.87
N LYS A 72 4.04 6.00 -7.00
CA LYS A 72 3.92 7.45 -7.12
C LYS A 72 4.64 7.79 -8.42
N PRO A 73 4.09 8.63 -9.31
CA PRO A 73 4.93 9.28 -10.29
C PRO A 73 5.99 10.04 -9.49
N SER A 74 7.21 9.51 -9.45
CA SER A 74 8.36 10.33 -9.15
C SER A 74 8.31 11.46 -10.17
N ASN A 75 8.55 12.68 -9.74
CA ASN A 75 8.92 13.75 -10.67
C ASN A 75 10.31 13.46 -11.28
N GLU A 76 10.58 12.23 -11.75
CA GLU A 76 11.82 11.77 -12.36
C GLU A 76 11.58 10.54 -13.28
N VAL A 77 10.71 10.69 -14.28
CA VAL A 77 10.92 10.03 -15.58
C VAL A 77 10.59 11.05 -16.65
N LYS A 78 11.57 11.92 -16.97
CA LYS A 78 11.52 12.66 -18.23
C LYS A 78 11.54 11.62 -19.33
N ASP A 79 10.52 11.65 -20.18
CA ASP A 79 10.42 10.93 -21.45
C ASP A 79 11.77 10.87 -22.15
N LYS A 80 12.47 9.74 -22.06
CA LYS A 80 13.42 9.37 -23.11
C LYS A 80 12.55 8.85 -24.24
N LYS A 81 12.13 9.77 -25.12
CA LYS A 81 11.63 9.40 -26.45
C LYS A 81 12.58 8.36 -27.05
N PRO A 82 12.08 7.28 -27.68
CA PRO A 82 12.93 6.35 -28.37
C PRO A 82 13.71 7.12 -29.45
N VAL A 83 15.03 7.16 -29.31
CA VAL A 83 15.92 7.59 -30.39
C VAL A 83 15.80 6.52 -31.45
N VAL A 84 14.98 6.77 -32.48
CA VAL A 84 15.00 6.01 -33.72
C VAL A 84 16.38 6.22 -34.33
N ASN A 85 17.24 5.21 -34.18
CA ASN A 85 18.56 5.21 -34.78
C ASN A 85 18.41 4.77 -36.24
N ASN A 86 18.22 5.73 -37.15
CA ASN A 86 18.29 5.46 -38.59
C ASN A 86 19.75 5.19 -38.97
N GLN A 87 20.12 3.90 -39.02
CA GLN A 87 21.34 3.44 -39.68
C GLN A 87 20.99 2.64 -40.94
N LYS A 88 21.08 3.37 -42.06
CA LYS A 88 21.55 3.01 -43.41
C LYS A 88 21.25 1.61 -43.97
N LYS A 89 20.61 1.62 -45.14
CA LYS A 89 21.16 0.98 -46.35
C LYS A 89 20.98 1.91 -47.54
#